data_AF-A0A284QM87-F1
#
_entry.id   AF-A0A284QM87-F1
#
_cell.length_a   1.000
_cell.length_b   1.000
_cell.length_c   1.000
_cell.angle_alpha   90.00
_cell.angle_beta   90.00
_cell.angle_gamma   90.00
#
_symmetry.space_group_name_H-M   'P 1'
#
loop_
_entity.id
_entity.type
_entity.pdbx_description
1 polymer ?
#
loop_
_entity_poly.entity_id
_entity_poly.type
_entity_poly.pdbx_seq_one_letter_code
_entity_poly.pdbx_strand_id
1 'polypeptide(L)'
;MSSYPDTATPTRLATVEERLVGRKLRLAGKLLSYDPVTGLGILLDHDAAVLVDVSLCVDHWSGAWVRERLGVIMVIGYLEKSDEELPIPTIPSFAPAPALDPHLFLRAILATKAGDLDLDIWNKSIEALAEN
;
A
#
# COMPACT_ATOMS: atom_id res chain seq x y z
N MET A 1 -4.63 24.62 16.14
CA MET A 1 -4.53 23.63 15.06
C MET A 1 -3.10 23.67 14.55
N SER A 2 -2.33 22.61 14.70
CA SER A 2 -0.97 22.54 14.13
C SER A 2 -1.08 22.66 12.61
N SER A 3 -0.37 23.61 12.01
CA SER A 3 -0.41 23.87 10.56
C SER A 3 0.46 22.90 9.74
N TYR A 4 1.10 21.94 10.40
CA TYR A 4 1.94 20.95 9.74
C TYR A 4 1.09 19.73 9.36
N PRO A 5 1.19 19.26 8.11
CA PRO A 5 0.50 18.04 7.70
C PRO A 5 1.00 16.87 8.56
N ASP A 6 0.08 15.97 8.92
CA ASP A 6 0.43 14.76 9.67
C ASP A 6 1.59 14.02 8.99
N THR A 7 2.55 13.59 9.80
CA THR A 7 3.68 12.79 9.32
C THR A 7 3.18 11.41 8.91
N ALA A 8 3.59 10.95 7.73
CA ALA A 8 3.33 9.58 7.30
C ALA A 8 4.33 8.63 7.98
N THR A 9 3.85 7.80 8.91
CA THR A 9 4.70 6.88 9.66
C THR A 9 5.16 5.73 8.76
N PRO A 10 6.48 5.52 8.56
CA PRO A 10 7.00 4.32 7.89
C PRO A 10 6.47 3.07 8.57
N THR A 11 5.80 2.21 7.82
CA THR A 11 5.11 1.04 8.37
C THR A 11 5.37 -0.18 7.49
N ARG A 12 5.67 -1.32 8.12
CA ARG A 12 5.83 -2.60 7.42
C ARG A 12 4.44 -3.12 7.02
N LEU A 13 4.28 -3.66 5.81
CA LEU A 13 3.01 -4.23 5.38
C LEU A 13 2.51 -5.31 6.35
N ALA A 14 3.42 -6.16 6.85
CA ALA A 14 3.12 -7.22 7.81
C ALA A 14 2.58 -6.73 9.17
N THR A 15 2.66 -5.42 9.45
CA THR A 15 2.19 -4.81 10.71
C THR A 15 0.94 -3.96 10.52
N VAL A 16 0.37 -3.94 9.31
CA VAL A 16 -0.87 -3.21 9.02
C VAL A 16 -2.05 -3.99 9.60
N GLU A 17 -2.77 -3.35 10.53
CA GLU A 17 -3.87 -3.93 11.27
C GLU A 17 -4.82 -2.83 11.78
N GLU A 18 -5.99 -3.22 12.29
CA GLU A 18 -7.09 -2.31 12.63
C GLU A 18 -6.71 -1.20 13.63
N ARG A 19 -5.78 -1.44 14.57
CA ARG A 19 -5.34 -0.38 15.51
C ARG A 19 -4.63 0.80 14.84
N LEU A 20 -4.25 0.68 13.57
CA LEU A 20 -3.64 1.76 12.79
C LEU A 20 -4.66 2.56 11.96
N VAL A 21 -5.96 2.25 12.04
CA VAL A 21 -7.02 3.00 11.33
C VAL A 21 -7.00 4.48 11.73
N GLY A 22 -7.16 5.36 10.75
CA GLY A 22 -7.05 6.81 10.88
C GLY A 22 -5.62 7.35 10.92
N ARG A 23 -4.60 6.48 10.92
CA ARG A 23 -3.19 6.90 10.90
C ARG A 23 -2.72 7.09 9.47
N LYS A 24 -1.91 8.11 9.25
CA LYS A 24 -1.20 8.32 7.99
C LYS A 24 0.02 7.42 7.92
N LEU A 25 0.05 6.50 6.96
CA LEU A 25 1.10 5.51 6.81
C LEU A 25 1.93 5.80 5.55
N ARG A 26 3.20 5.40 5.60
CA ARG A 26 4.09 5.29 4.45
C ARG A 26 4.44 3.82 4.29
N LEU A 27 3.89 3.20 3.26
CA LEU A 27 4.10 1.80 2.90
C LEU A 27 4.98 1.69 1.66
N ALA A 28 5.68 0.57 1.52
CA ALA A 28 6.38 0.20 0.30
C ALA A 28 6.17 -1.28 0.02
N GLY A 29 5.96 -1.63 -1.24
CA GLY A 29 5.72 -3.02 -1.64
C GLY A 29 5.59 -3.17 -3.14
N LYS A 30 5.39 -4.39 -3.60
CA LYS A 30 5.20 -4.75 -5.01
C LYS A 30 3.72 -4.61 -5.38
N LEU A 31 3.43 -3.91 -6.48
CA LEU A 31 2.06 -3.83 -7.00
C LEU A 31 1.70 -5.16 -7.70
N LEU A 32 0.92 -6.01 -7.03
CA LEU A 32 0.54 -7.32 -7.54
C LEU A 32 -0.56 -7.23 -8.60
N SER A 33 -1.55 -6.37 -8.38
CA SER A 33 -2.67 -6.14 -9.28
C SER A 33 -3.23 -4.75 -9.08
N TYR A 34 -3.87 -4.22 -10.12
CA TYR A 34 -4.57 -2.95 -10.13
C TYR A 34 -5.82 -3.08 -10.99
N ASP A 35 -6.97 -2.73 -10.44
CA ASP A 35 -8.23 -2.64 -11.17
C ASP A 35 -8.53 -1.17 -11.52
N PRO A 36 -8.50 -0.79 -12.80
CA PRO A 36 -8.76 0.58 -13.22
C PRO A 36 -10.23 1.02 -13.06
N VAL A 37 -11.17 0.08 -12.88
CA VAL A 37 -12.59 0.41 -12.70
C VAL A 37 -12.85 0.90 -11.27
N THR A 38 -12.28 0.21 -10.29
CA THR A 38 -12.45 0.52 -8.87
C THR A 38 -11.37 1.45 -8.32
N GLY A 39 -10.22 1.54 -8.99
CA GLY A 39 -9.05 2.26 -8.49
C GLY A 39 -8.30 1.52 -7.38
N LEU A 40 -8.65 0.26 -7.10
CA LEU A 40 -8.02 -0.55 -6.07
C LEU A 40 -6.82 -1.31 -6.62
N GLY A 41 -5.76 -1.36 -5.82
CA GLY A 41 -4.57 -2.17 -6.05
C GLY A 41 -4.29 -3.10 -4.88
N ILE A 42 -3.48 -4.12 -5.14
CA ILE A 42 -2.95 -5.02 -4.11
C ILE A 42 -1.46 -4.73 -3.97
N LEU A 43 -1.06 -4.19 -2.82
CA LEU A 43 0.34 -4.00 -2.46
C LEU A 43 0.83 -5.22 -1.67
N LEU A 44 1.94 -5.81 -2.10
CA LEU A 44 2.47 -7.07 -1.57
C LEU A 44 3.89 -6.88 -1.03
N ASP A 45 4.19 -7.49 0.11
CA ASP A 45 5.55 -7.69 0.60
C ASP A 45 5.66 -9.04 1.33
N HIS A 46 6.46 -9.96 0.78
CA HIS A 46 6.48 -11.37 1.17
C HIS A 46 5.06 -11.97 1.26
N ASP A 47 4.66 -12.42 2.45
CA ASP A 47 3.34 -13.04 2.70
C ASP A 47 2.27 -12.02 3.15
N ALA A 48 2.62 -10.73 3.27
CA ALA A 48 1.72 -9.67 3.70
C ALA A 48 1.18 -8.89 2.49
N ALA A 49 -0.12 -8.59 2.51
CA ALA A 49 -0.74 -7.75 1.49
C ALA A 49 -1.75 -6.77 2.10
N VAL A 50 -1.91 -5.63 1.43
CA VAL A 50 -2.86 -4.57 1.81
C VAL A 50 -3.53 -4.04 0.55
N LEU A 51 -4.85 -3.82 0.62
CA LEU A 51 -5.57 -3.10 -0.42
C LEU A 51 -5.17 -1.62 -0.39
N VAL A 52 -4.88 -1.06 -1.55
CA VAL A 52 -4.57 0.36 -1.72
C VAL A 52 -5.57 0.99 -2.67
N ASP A 53 -6.29 2.01 -2.23
CA ASP A 53 -7.10 2.83 -3.12
C ASP A 53 -6.22 3.94 -3.68
N VAL A 54 -5.92 3.84 -4.98
CA VAL A 54 -5.05 4.78 -5.70
C VAL A 54 -5.83 5.70 -6.64
N SER A 55 -7.15 5.80 -6.50
CA SER A 55 -8.02 6.63 -7.35
C SER A 55 -7.56 8.09 -7.44
N LEU A 56 -6.94 8.63 -6.38
CA LEU A 56 -6.38 9.99 -6.35
C LEU A 56 -4.94 10.10 -6.87
N CYS A 57 -4.27 8.98 -7.11
CA CYS A 57 -2.87 8.92 -7.50
C CYS A 57 -2.67 8.59 -8.98
N VAL A 58 -3.71 8.16 -9.69
CA VAL A 58 -3.62 7.73 -11.08
C VAL A 58 -3.98 8.87 -12.03
N ASP A 59 -3.03 9.20 -12.90
CA ASP A 59 -3.15 10.17 -13.98
C ASP A 59 -2.43 9.69 -15.25
N HIS A 60 -2.27 10.58 -16.24
CA HIS A 60 -1.59 10.26 -17.49
C HIS A 60 -0.07 9.98 -17.35
N TRP A 61 0.56 10.36 -16.24
CA TRP A 61 1.98 10.09 -15.95
C TRP A 61 2.20 8.84 -15.11
N SER A 62 1.14 8.32 -14.50
CA SER A 62 1.19 7.18 -13.56
C SER A 62 1.52 5.84 -14.22
N GLY A 63 1.57 5.79 -15.55
CA GLY A 63 1.89 4.58 -16.31
C GLY A 63 3.21 3.91 -15.92
N ALA A 64 4.19 4.68 -15.42
CA ALA A 64 5.48 4.17 -14.99
C ALA A 64 5.42 3.21 -13.79
N TRP A 65 4.40 3.32 -12.93
CA TRP A 65 4.24 2.45 -11.76
C TRP A 65 2.97 1.58 -11.85
N VAL A 66 1.88 2.08 -12.44
CA VAL A 66 0.60 1.33 -12.55
C VAL A 66 0.72 0.09 -13.45
N ARG A 67 1.51 0.20 -14.54
CA ARG A 67 1.59 -0.87 -15.56
C ARG A 67 2.68 -1.90 -15.26
N GLU A 68 3.57 -1.60 -14.31
CA GLU A 68 4.71 -2.46 -13.99
C GLU A 68 4.29 -3.51 -12.95
N ARG A 69 3.98 -4.71 -13.45
CA ARG A 69 3.59 -5.83 -12.61
C ARG A 69 4.72 -6.20 -11.65
N LEU A 70 4.39 -6.32 -10.36
CA LEU A 70 5.35 -6.55 -9.27
C LEU A 70 6.44 -5.47 -9.13
N GLY A 71 6.27 -4.32 -9.78
CA GLY A 71 7.12 -3.16 -9.58
C GLY A 71 7.01 -2.66 -8.14
N VAL A 72 8.15 -2.32 -7.54
CA VAL A 72 8.18 -1.75 -6.19
C VAL A 72 7.67 -0.31 -6.26
N ILE A 73 6.65 -0.02 -5.46
CA ILE A 73 6.07 1.30 -5.30
C ILE A 73 6.09 1.70 -3.83
N MET A 74 6.10 3.00 -3.59
CA MET A 74 5.89 3.59 -2.29
C MET A 74 4.55 4.32 -2.29
N VAL A 75 3.76 4.10 -1.24
CA VAL A 75 2.42 4.65 -1.10
C VAL A 75 2.33 5.39 0.23
N ILE A 76 1.83 6.62 0.19
CA ILE A 76 1.45 7.39 1.38
C ILE A 76 -0.06 7.56 1.36
N GLY A 77 -0.71 7.29 2.49
CA GLY A 77 -2.15 7.35 2.60
C GLY A 77 -2.63 7.24 4.04
N TYR A 78 -3.93 7.29 4.25
CA TYR A 78 -4.56 7.00 5.54
C TYR A 78 -5.09 5.58 5.54
N LEU A 79 -4.85 4.83 6.61
CA LEU A 79 -5.47 3.53 6.77
C LEU A 79 -6.94 3.72 7.15
N GLU A 80 -7.83 3.12 6.39
CA GLU A 80 -9.27 3.22 6.56
C GLU A 80 -9.87 1.81 6.69
N LYS A 81 -11.05 1.76 7.32
CA LYS A 81 -11.86 0.55 7.41
C LYS A 81 -13.21 0.82 6.75
N SER A 82 -13.58 -0.05 5.82
CA SER A 82 -14.87 -0.02 5.13
C SER A 82 -15.89 -0.88 5.87
N ASP A 83 -17.13 -0.40 5.98
CA ASP A 83 -18.24 -1.20 6.51
C ASP A 83 -18.65 -2.32 5.54
N GLU A 84 -18.40 -2.15 4.24
CA GLU A 84 -18.65 -3.13 3.18
C GLU A 84 -17.35 -3.78 2.70
N GLU A 85 -17.42 -5.04 2.26
CA GLU A 85 -16.28 -5.71 1.63
C GLU A 85 -15.91 -5.01 0.31
N LEU A 86 -14.64 -4.59 0.19
CA LEU A 86 -14.14 -4.00 -1.04
C LEU A 86 -13.87 -5.07 -2.10
N PRO A 87 -14.09 -4.76 -3.39
CA PRO A 87 -13.77 -5.69 -4.47
C PRO A 87 -12.27 -5.95 -4.54
N ILE A 88 -11.87 -7.23 -4.53
CA ILE A 88 -10.46 -7.62 -4.64
C ILE A 88 -10.04 -7.58 -6.12
N PRO A 89 -9.00 -6.79 -6.49
CA PRO A 89 -8.46 -6.79 -7.85
C PRO A 89 -8.07 -8.19 -8.31
N THR A 90 -8.26 -8.49 -9.60
CA THR A 90 -8.01 -9.84 -10.14
C THR A 90 -6.56 -10.26 -9.91
N ILE A 91 -6.36 -11.33 -9.13
CA ILE A 91 -5.04 -11.92 -8.88
C ILE A 91 -4.70 -12.87 -10.04
N PRO A 92 -3.52 -12.72 -10.68
CA PRO A 92 -3.16 -13.62 -11.78
C PRO A 92 -2.95 -15.06 -11.37
N SER A 93 -3.33 -15.97 -12.28
CA SER A 93 -3.59 -17.38 -12.02
C SER A 93 -2.42 -18.19 -11.45
N PHE A 94 -1.19 -17.69 -11.60
CA PHE A 94 0.03 -18.36 -11.12
C PHE A 94 0.67 -17.68 -9.91
N ALA A 95 0.05 -16.62 -9.38
CA ALA A 95 0.45 -16.01 -8.12
C ALA A 95 -0.36 -16.64 -6.98
N PRO A 96 0.27 -16.98 -5.84
CA PRO A 96 -0.49 -17.36 -4.65
C PRO A 96 -1.38 -16.17 -4.24
N ALA A 97 -2.62 -16.46 -3.86
CA ALA A 97 -3.51 -15.44 -3.33
C ALA A 97 -3.02 -15.05 -1.93
N PRO A 98 -2.63 -13.78 -1.69
CA PRO A 98 -2.20 -13.37 -0.37
C PRO A 98 -3.41 -13.29 0.58
N ALA A 99 -3.16 -13.41 1.88
CA ALA A 99 -4.17 -13.08 2.87
C ALA A 99 -4.46 -11.57 2.81
N LEU A 100 -5.72 -11.21 2.58
CA LEU A 100 -6.19 -9.84 2.47
C LEU A 100 -7.45 -9.68 3.32
N ASP A 101 -7.50 -8.61 4.09
CA ASP A 101 -8.73 -8.14 4.72
C ASP A 101 -9.46 -7.20 3.74
N PRO A 102 -10.64 -7.57 3.22
CA PRO A 102 -11.36 -6.74 2.25
C PRO A 102 -11.96 -5.47 2.87
N HIS A 103 -11.96 -5.32 4.19
CA HIS A 103 -12.43 -4.12 4.87
C HIS A 103 -11.30 -3.14 5.16
N LEU A 104 -10.06 -3.59 5.24
CA LEU A 104 -8.92 -2.76 5.62
C LEU A 104 -8.10 -2.33 4.39
N PHE A 105 -8.04 -1.04 4.14
CA PHE A 105 -7.35 -0.50 2.96
C PHE A 105 -6.65 0.82 3.25
N LEU A 106 -5.63 1.13 2.46
CA LEU A 106 -4.95 2.41 2.51
C LEU A 106 -5.55 3.34 1.44
N ARG A 107 -6.20 4.42 1.87
CA ARG A 107 -6.60 5.53 1.00
C ARG A 107 -5.36 6.32 0.60
N ALA A 108 -4.82 6.07 -0.58
CA ALA A 108 -3.60 6.71 -1.04
C ALA A 108 -3.83 8.18 -1.39
N ILE A 109 -2.89 9.02 -0.98
CA ILE A 109 -2.78 10.42 -1.38
C ILE A 109 -1.54 10.66 -2.25
N LEU A 110 -0.59 9.71 -2.25
CA LEU A 110 0.59 9.70 -3.11
C LEU A 110 1.00 8.25 -3.37
N ALA A 111 1.26 7.93 -4.64
CA ALA A 111 1.90 6.68 -5.05
C ALA A 111 3.01 6.99 -6.05
N THR A 112 4.20 6.42 -5.83
CA THR A 112 5.37 6.66 -6.68
C THR A 112 6.12 5.36 -6.94
N LYS A 113 6.74 5.25 -8.11
CA LYS A 113 7.72 4.19 -8.39
C LYS A 113 8.89 4.27 -7.39
N ALA A 114 9.32 3.13 -6.89
CA ALA A 114 10.44 2.97 -5.97
C ALA A 114 11.28 1.73 -6.36
N GLY A 115 11.60 1.60 -7.66
CA GLY A 115 12.20 0.37 -8.22
C GLY A 115 13.61 0.03 -7.73
N ASP A 116 14.29 0.99 -7.12
CA ASP A 116 15.61 0.86 -6.48
C ASP A 116 15.53 0.60 -4.97
N LEU A 117 14.33 0.62 -4.38
CA LEU A 117 14.13 0.36 -2.97
C LEU A 117 14.22 -1.13 -2.67
N ASP A 118 15.16 -1.49 -1.80
CA ASP A 118 15.24 -2.82 -1.21
C ASP A 118 14.23 -2.93 -0.05
N LEU A 119 13.22 -3.80 -0.22
CA LEU A 119 12.15 -4.00 0.75
C LEU A 119 12.64 -4.65 2.06
N ASP A 120 13.69 -5.46 2.02
CA ASP A 120 14.24 -6.09 3.22
C ASP A 120 14.99 -5.04 4.06
N ILE A 121 15.75 -4.15 3.43
CA ILE A 121 16.41 -3.01 4.10
C ILE A 121 15.35 -2.04 4.64
N TRP A 122 14.30 -1.75 3.87
CA TRP A 122 13.17 -0.93 4.32
C TRP A 122 12.55 -1.50 5.59
N ASN A 123 12.21 -2.78 5.61
CA ASN A 123 11.58 -3.44 6.75
C ASN A 123 12.49 -3.45 7.98
N LYS A 124 13.77 -3.78 7.82
CA LYS A 124 14.76 -3.76 8.92
C LYS A 124 14.94 -2.36 9.51
N SER A 125 14.92 -1.33 8.66
CA SER A 125 15.06 0.06 9.11
C SER A 125 13.86 0.51 9.95
N ILE A 126 12.64 0.11 9.57
CA ILE A 126 11.42 0.41 10.34
C ILE A 126 11.43 -0.32 11.68
N GLU A 127 11.84 -1.59 11.68
CA GLU A 127 11.96 -2.37 12.90
C GLU A 127 12.93 -1.73 13.89
N ALA A 128 14.12 -1.32 13.43
CA ALA A 128 15.09 -0.60 14.26
C ALA A 128 14.56 0.75 14.78
N LEU A 129 13.68 1.43 14.04
CA LEU A 129 13.03 2.67 14.51
C LEU A 129 11.99 2.42 15.60
N ALA A 130 11.35 1.24 15.65
CA ALA A 130 10.36 0.90 16.66
C ALA A 130 11.00 0.47 18.00
N GLU A 131 12.27 0.07 17.99
CA GLU A 131 13.04 -0.35 19.16
C GLU A 131 13.70 0.82 19.93
N ASN A 132 13.67 2.04 19.36
CA ASN A 132 14.22 3.26 19.95
C ASN A 132 13.14 4.21 20.48
#